data_AF-A0A834M8B0-F1
#
_entry.id   AF-A0A834M8B0-F1
#
_cell.length_a   1.000
_cell.length_b   1.000
_cell.length_c   1.000
_cell.angle_alpha   90.00
_cell.angle_beta   90.00
_cell.angle_gamma   90.00
#
_symmetry.space_group_name_H-M   'P 1'
#
loop_
_entity.id
_entity.type
_entity.pdbx_description
1 polymer ?
#
loop_
_entity_poly.entity_id
_entity_poly.type
_entity_poly.pdbx_seq_one_letter_code
_entity_poly.pdbx_strand_id
1 'polypeptide(L)'
;MLCPYSDTSGSESDSDGNESPVNGLGLADGSTSPLKADNARRSRESSSSLGSETRSRGRGRRTNTVSPATPESTTNRVFIWDLDETIIIFHSLLTGSYATKYHKDAQNVVQLGFKMEEMVFNLADTHFFFNDIEECDQVHIDDVSSDDNGQDLSNYNFSTDGFHAASAAGSGNLCLAAGVRGGVDWTRKLAFRYRKIKDTYNNYRNSVGGLLGSNKREQWLQLRQEIEAVTDNWLTLANKCLTLINSRSNCVNVLVTTTQLIPALAKVLLFGLGNVFPIDNIYSATKIGKGSCFERIVTRFGKKCTYVVIGDGQDEEAAAKTLNFPFWRITSHSEIAALYNALDMDFL
;
A
#
# COMPACT_ATOMS: atom_id res chain seq x y z
N MET A 1 -44.46 15.81 7.38
CA MET A 1 -45.82 15.34 7.70
C MET A 1 -46.19 14.22 6.71
N LEU A 2 -47.31 13.53 6.88
CA LEU A 2 -47.55 12.21 6.28
C LEU A 2 -47.79 12.19 4.76
N CYS A 3 -47.46 11.02 4.22
CA CYS A 3 -47.71 10.39 2.92
C CYS A 3 -49.24 10.20 2.59
N PRO A 4 -49.65 9.51 1.48
CA PRO A 4 -49.16 9.56 0.09
C PRO A 4 -50.28 9.33 -1.00
N TYR A 5 -49.84 9.13 -2.25
CA TYR A 5 -50.41 8.28 -3.32
C TYR A 5 -51.78 8.57 -3.98
N SER A 6 -51.83 8.18 -5.25
CA SER A 6 -53.03 7.87 -6.03
C SER A 6 -52.67 6.72 -6.95
N ASP A 7 -53.53 5.71 -7.07
CA ASP A 7 -53.27 4.51 -7.87
C ASP A 7 -53.34 4.77 -9.38
N THR A 8 -52.67 3.93 -10.16
CA THR A 8 -53.34 3.29 -11.31
C THR A 8 -52.68 1.96 -11.63
N SER A 9 -53.49 0.93 -11.80
CA SER A 9 -53.06 -0.44 -12.14
C SER A 9 -53.02 -0.64 -13.66
N GLY A 10 -52.15 -1.54 -14.13
CA GLY A 10 -52.06 -1.94 -15.53
C GLY A 10 -51.28 -3.24 -15.65
N SER A 11 -51.98 -4.33 -15.96
CA SER A 11 -51.44 -5.69 -16.07
C SER A 11 -51.69 -6.24 -17.47
N GLU A 12 -50.68 -6.85 -18.09
CA GLU A 12 -50.83 -7.98 -19.03
C GLU A 12 -49.46 -8.64 -19.29
N SER A 13 -49.45 -9.84 -19.88
CA SER A 13 -48.30 -10.76 -19.88
C SER A 13 -48.04 -11.45 -21.22
N ASP A 14 -46.83 -12.02 -21.33
CA ASP A 14 -46.39 -13.08 -22.28
C ASP A 14 -46.39 -12.71 -23.79
N SER A 15 -45.39 -13.09 -24.59
CA SER A 15 -45.07 -14.48 -24.93
C SER A 15 -43.80 -14.61 -25.83
N ASP A 16 -43.47 -15.83 -26.25
CA ASP A 16 -42.14 -16.25 -26.72
C ASP A 16 -41.63 -15.79 -28.11
N GLY A 17 -40.31 -15.59 -28.19
CA GLY A 17 -39.39 -16.47 -28.94
C GLY A 17 -39.28 -16.41 -30.47
N ASN A 18 -38.03 -16.31 -30.97
CA ASN A 18 -37.56 -17.07 -32.15
C ASN A 18 -36.01 -17.20 -32.15
N GLU A 19 -35.46 -18.03 -33.04
CA GLU A 19 -34.06 -18.50 -33.00
C GLU A 19 -33.34 -18.38 -34.37
N SER A 20 -32.02 -18.65 -34.39
CA SER A 20 -31.29 -19.24 -35.53
C SER A 20 -30.80 -18.30 -36.69
N PRO A 21 -29.79 -18.69 -37.53
CA PRO A 21 -28.43 -18.11 -37.43
C PRO A 21 -27.63 -17.89 -38.77
N VAL A 22 -26.38 -18.40 -38.85
CA VAL A 22 -25.48 -18.70 -40.02
C VAL A 22 -24.37 -17.69 -40.45
N ASN A 23 -23.21 -18.26 -40.85
CA ASN A 23 -22.00 -17.73 -41.54
C ASN A 23 -20.97 -16.96 -40.66
N GLY A 24 -19.70 -17.38 -40.53
CA GLY A 24 -19.05 -18.63 -40.95
C GLY A 24 -18.12 -18.55 -42.18
N LEU A 25 -16.81 -18.48 -41.93
CA LEU A 25 -15.70 -18.71 -42.88
C LEU A 25 -14.45 -19.17 -42.10
N GLY A 26 -13.52 -19.88 -42.75
CA GLY A 26 -12.30 -20.42 -42.13
C GLY A 26 -11.16 -20.64 -43.15
N LEU A 27 -10.21 -21.54 -42.84
CA LEU A 27 -8.93 -21.79 -43.53
C LEU A 27 -7.81 -20.78 -43.15
N ALA A 28 -6.52 -21.16 -43.02
CA ALA A 28 -5.88 -22.48 -43.02
C ALA A 28 -4.52 -22.48 -42.27
N ASP A 29 -3.89 -23.66 -42.16
CA ASP A 29 -2.55 -23.93 -41.62
C ASP A 29 -1.41 -23.26 -42.43
N GLY A 30 -0.21 -23.10 -41.84
CA GLY A 30 0.89 -22.33 -42.43
C GLY A 30 2.21 -22.34 -41.64
N SER A 31 2.74 -23.51 -41.28
CA SER A 31 4.05 -23.62 -40.60
C SER A 31 5.25 -23.34 -41.53
N THR A 32 6.13 -22.39 -41.18
CA THR A 32 7.48 -22.28 -41.76
C THR A 32 8.53 -21.79 -40.74
N SER A 33 9.66 -22.50 -40.67
CA SER A 33 10.91 -22.02 -40.06
C SER A 33 12.07 -22.40 -40.97
N PRO A 34 12.94 -21.45 -41.36
CA PRO A 34 14.24 -21.78 -41.97
C PRO A 34 15.31 -22.05 -40.89
N LEU A 35 16.15 -23.05 -41.13
CA LEU A 35 17.30 -23.41 -40.28
C LEU A 35 18.62 -22.80 -40.81
N LYS A 36 19.71 -23.06 -40.07
CA LYS A 36 21.14 -23.01 -40.45
C LYS A 36 21.88 -21.66 -40.25
N ALA A 37 23.16 -21.65 -39.87
CA ALA A 37 24.02 -22.75 -39.36
C ALA A 37 25.25 -22.21 -38.62
N ASP A 38 25.98 -23.12 -37.98
CA ASP A 38 27.31 -22.95 -37.39
C ASP A 38 28.33 -22.25 -38.30
N ASN A 39 29.35 -21.66 -37.67
CA ASN A 39 30.72 -21.90 -38.12
C ASN A 39 31.71 -21.83 -36.95
N ALA A 40 32.63 -22.80 -36.87
CA ALA A 40 33.56 -22.92 -35.74
C ALA A 40 34.92 -23.53 -36.14
N ARG A 41 36.02 -22.95 -35.62
CA ARG A 41 37.43 -23.37 -35.77
C ARG A 41 37.99 -23.09 -37.19
N ARG A 42 39.24 -22.68 -37.42
CA ARG A 42 40.56 -23.08 -36.88
C ARG A 42 41.57 -21.88 -36.94
N SER A 43 42.54 -21.74 -36.03
CA SER A 43 43.97 -22.21 -36.10
C SER A 43 44.82 -21.50 -37.20
N ARG A 44 46.11 -21.14 -37.10
CA ARG A 44 47.32 -21.47 -36.27
C ARG A 44 48.43 -20.40 -36.58
N GLU A 45 49.67 -20.27 -36.08
CA GLU A 45 50.56 -20.92 -35.08
C GLU A 45 51.76 -19.98 -34.68
N SER A 46 52.30 -20.08 -33.44
CA SER A 46 53.70 -19.69 -33.03
C SER A 46 54.08 -18.17 -33.00
N SER A 47 55.18 -17.70 -32.37
CA SER A 47 56.35 -18.34 -31.72
C SER A 47 57.04 -17.47 -30.62
N SER A 48 57.78 -18.10 -29.68
CA SER A 48 58.84 -17.53 -28.79
C SER A 48 58.47 -16.43 -27.75
N SER A 49 59.18 -16.23 -26.62
CA SER A 49 60.39 -16.88 -26.06
C SER A 49 60.52 -16.76 -24.52
N LEU A 50 61.07 -17.81 -23.89
CA LEU A 50 61.95 -17.82 -22.69
C LEU A 50 61.54 -17.11 -21.37
N GLY A 51 61.53 -17.90 -20.29
CA GLY A 51 61.53 -17.46 -18.88
C GLY A 51 61.47 -18.66 -17.95
N SER A 52 62.43 -18.81 -17.02
CA SER A 52 62.58 -19.99 -16.15
C SER A 52 62.56 -19.57 -14.68
N GLU A 53 61.85 -20.31 -13.81
CA GLU A 53 62.52 -21.09 -12.74
C GLU A 53 61.60 -21.91 -11.80
N THR A 54 62.21 -22.95 -11.21
CA THR A 54 61.85 -23.71 -9.99
C THR A 54 60.53 -24.49 -9.89
N ARG A 55 60.53 -25.49 -8.99
CA ARG A 55 59.46 -26.47 -8.74
C ARG A 55 58.95 -26.34 -7.30
N SER A 56 57.65 -26.54 -7.10
CA SER A 56 57.12 -27.11 -5.84
C SER A 56 55.86 -27.96 -6.12
N ARG A 57 55.58 -28.95 -5.26
CA ARG A 57 54.40 -29.82 -5.36
C ARG A 57 53.36 -29.42 -4.31
N GLY A 58 52.16 -29.03 -4.74
CA GLY A 58 51.03 -28.72 -3.84
C GLY A 58 49.72 -29.38 -4.31
N ARG A 59 48.98 -30.01 -3.40
CA ARG A 59 47.76 -30.78 -3.68
C ARG A 59 46.52 -29.99 -3.25
N GLY A 60 45.97 -29.16 -4.15
CA GLY A 60 44.96 -28.14 -3.84
C GLY A 60 43.56 -28.37 -4.46
N ARG A 61 42.61 -28.73 -3.59
CA ARG A 61 41.14 -28.77 -3.71
C ARG A 61 40.49 -27.83 -4.74
N ARG A 62 39.46 -28.31 -5.47
CA ARG A 62 38.56 -27.49 -6.33
C ARG A 62 38.05 -26.26 -5.56
N THR A 63 38.17 -25.09 -6.18
CA THR A 63 37.50 -23.85 -5.73
C THR A 63 36.05 -23.87 -6.20
N ASN A 64 35.10 -24.10 -5.28
CA ASN A 64 33.70 -23.77 -5.56
C ASN A 64 33.58 -22.24 -5.68
N THR A 65 33.01 -21.76 -6.79
CA THR A 65 32.51 -20.40 -6.89
C THR A 65 31.30 -20.27 -5.95
N VAL A 66 31.54 -19.74 -4.75
CA VAL A 66 30.46 -19.34 -3.85
C VAL A 66 29.81 -18.10 -4.46
N SER A 67 28.64 -18.27 -5.06
CA SER A 67 27.77 -17.15 -5.43
C SER A 67 27.54 -16.28 -4.18
N PRO A 68 27.45 -14.94 -4.30
CA PRO A 68 27.14 -14.09 -3.16
C PRO A 68 25.85 -14.59 -2.50
N ALA A 69 25.95 -15.00 -1.24
CA ALA A 69 24.77 -15.31 -0.46
C ALA A 69 24.01 -14.00 -0.25
N THR A 70 22.90 -13.83 -0.95
CA THR A 70 21.87 -12.86 -0.57
C THR A 70 21.59 -13.07 0.92
N PRO A 71 21.68 -12.03 1.78
CA PRO A 71 21.34 -12.19 3.18
C PRO A 71 19.95 -12.83 3.29
N GLU A 72 19.85 -14.02 3.88
CA GLU A 72 18.55 -14.64 4.06
C GLU A 72 17.76 -13.76 5.03
N SER A 73 16.68 -13.17 4.52
CA SER A 73 15.80 -12.32 5.32
C SER A 73 15.32 -13.12 6.53
N THR A 74 15.55 -12.62 7.73
CA THR A 74 15.06 -13.26 8.96
C THR A 74 13.54 -13.21 9.06
N THR A 75 12.88 -12.41 8.20
CA THR A 75 11.42 -12.32 8.10
C THR A 75 10.86 -13.62 7.52
N ASN A 76 10.39 -14.49 8.41
CA ASN A 76 9.70 -15.72 8.04
C ASN A 76 8.18 -15.51 7.94
N ARG A 77 7.64 -14.43 8.50
CA ARG A 77 6.19 -14.15 8.48
C ARG A 77 5.87 -12.67 8.23
N VAL A 78 4.88 -12.42 7.39
CA VAL A 78 4.38 -11.10 7.05
C VAL A 78 2.89 -11.05 7.40
N PHE A 79 2.51 -10.12 8.28
CA PHE A 79 1.13 -9.85 8.64
C PHE A 79 0.63 -8.66 7.82
N ILE A 80 -0.31 -8.91 6.92
CA ILE A 80 -0.91 -7.91 6.04
C ILE A 80 -2.26 -7.50 6.63
N TRP A 81 -2.33 -6.28 7.15
CA TRP A 81 -3.51 -5.72 7.80
C TRP A 81 -4.29 -4.79 6.85
N ASP A 82 -5.62 -4.76 6.96
CA ASP A 82 -6.38 -3.54 6.65
C ASP A 82 -6.28 -2.52 7.81
N LEU A 83 -6.66 -1.28 7.53
CA LEU A 83 -6.69 -0.16 8.47
C LEU A 83 -8.08 0.04 9.09
N ASP A 84 -9.09 0.29 8.26
CA ASP A 84 -10.38 0.89 8.62
C ASP A 84 -11.37 -0.22 8.99
N GLU A 85 -12.03 -0.10 10.14
CA GLU A 85 -12.87 -1.12 10.78
C GLU A 85 -12.14 -2.42 11.20
N THR A 86 -10.86 -2.56 10.83
CA THR A 86 -9.95 -3.62 11.30
C THR A 86 -9.06 -3.14 12.46
N ILE A 87 -8.13 -2.20 12.23
CA ILE A 87 -7.23 -1.66 13.29
C ILE A 87 -7.88 -0.47 13.98
N ILE A 88 -8.45 0.46 13.20
CA ILE A 88 -9.10 1.68 13.68
C ILE A 88 -10.60 1.60 13.40
N ILE A 89 -11.42 2.16 14.28
CA ILE A 89 -12.83 2.43 14.00
C ILE A 89 -12.91 3.88 13.48
N PHE A 90 -13.41 4.09 12.26
CA PHE A 90 -13.43 5.42 11.63
C PHE A 90 -14.59 5.63 10.66
N HIS A 91 -14.71 4.82 9.60
CA HIS A 91 -15.82 4.94 8.64
C HIS A 91 -17.17 4.57 9.28
N SER A 92 -17.17 3.64 10.23
CA SER A 92 -18.36 3.31 11.03
C SER A 92 -18.71 4.35 12.09
N LEU A 93 -17.81 5.28 12.42
CA LEU A 93 -18.14 6.50 13.16
C LEU A 93 -18.92 7.47 12.27
N LEU A 94 -18.38 7.80 11.10
CA LEU A 94 -18.96 8.75 10.13
C LEU A 94 -20.36 8.32 9.66
N THR A 95 -20.54 7.02 9.39
CA THR A 95 -21.85 6.45 9.00
C THR A 95 -22.77 6.17 10.19
N GLY A 96 -22.30 6.34 11.44
CA GLY A 96 -23.03 5.99 12.67
C GLY A 96 -23.28 4.48 12.86
N SER A 97 -22.80 3.62 11.96
CA SER A 97 -23.06 2.17 12.00
C SER A 97 -22.43 1.50 13.22
N TYR A 98 -21.32 2.02 13.75
CA TYR A 98 -20.76 1.58 15.04
C TYR A 98 -21.74 1.81 16.19
N ALA A 99 -22.39 2.98 16.22
CA ALA A 99 -23.33 3.32 17.29
C ALA A 99 -24.55 2.40 17.31
N THR A 100 -25.09 2.08 16.13
CA THR A 100 -26.18 1.10 15.96
C THR A 100 -25.76 -0.29 16.45
N LYS A 101 -24.57 -0.74 16.06
CA LYS A 101 -24.03 -2.09 16.35
C LYS A 101 -23.66 -2.30 17.83
N TYR A 102 -23.12 -1.28 18.49
CA TYR A 102 -22.64 -1.33 19.87
C TYR A 102 -23.47 -0.50 20.87
N HIS A 103 -24.69 -0.13 20.46
CA HIS A 103 -25.67 0.62 21.27
C HIS A 103 -25.10 1.89 21.94
N LYS A 104 -24.33 2.67 21.17
CA LYS A 104 -23.79 3.97 21.60
C LYS A 104 -24.71 5.11 21.19
N ASP A 105 -24.50 6.31 21.75
CA ASP A 105 -25.15 7.51 21.20
C ASP A 105 -24.61 7.82 19.80
N ALA A 106 -25.51 7.80 18.82
CA ALA A 106 -25.18 8.06 17.42
C ALA A 106 -24.78 9.52 17.16
N GLN A 107 -25.31 10.49 17.91
CA GLN A 107 -24.97 11.90 17.69
C GLN A 107 -23.52 12.18 18.08
N ASN A 108 -23.09 11.71 19.26
CA ASN A 108 -21.71 11.79 19.71
C ASN A 108 -20.76 11.00 18.80
N VAL A 109 -21.08 9.74 18.45
CA VAL A 109 -20.24 8.91 17.56
C VAL A 109 -19.97 9.58 16.21
N VAL A 110 -21.01 10.12 15.56
CA VAL A 110 -20.87 10.80 14.27
C VAL A 110 -20.07 12.10 14.40
N GLN A 111 -20.28 12.87 15.48
CA GLN A 111 -19.47 14.08 15.75
C GLN A 111 -17.99 13.76 15.98
N LEU A 112 -17.66 12.65 16.65
CA LEU A 112 -16.28 12.18 16.82
C LEU A 112 -15.65 11.75 15.50
N GLY A 113 -16.43 11.11 14.62
CA GLY A 113 -16.03 10.81 13.24
C GLY A 113 -15.63 12.07 12.48
N PHE A 114 -16.52 13.06 12.38
CA PHE A 114 -16.25 14.30 11.64
C PHE A 114 -15.08 15.11 12.20
N LYS A 115 -14.95 15.23 13.54
CA LYS A 115 -13.76 15.86 14.17
C LYS A 115 -12.47 15.18 13.73
N MET A 116 -12.45 13.85 13.64
CA MET A 116 -11.24 13.09 13.23
C MET A 116 -10.99 13.20 11.73
N GLU A 117 -12.04 13.22 10.91
CA GLU A 117 -11.94 13.46 9.47
C GLU A 117 -11.34 14.83 9.16
N GLU A 118 -11.78 15.89 9.85
CA GLU A 118 -11.19 17.23 9.79
C GLU A 118 -9.70 17.20 10.13
N MET A 119 -9.31 16.48 11.20
CA MET A 119 -7.88 16.33 11.56
C MET A 119 -7.07 15.57 10.51
N VAL A 120 -7.63 14.51 9.90
CA VAL A 120 -6.98 13.69 8.87
C VAL A 120 -6.69 14.52 7.63
N PHE A 121 -7.70 15.19 7.06
CA PHE A 121 -7.51 16.03 5.89
C PHE A 121 -6.63 17.24 6.20
N ASN A 122 -6.81 17.89 7.35
CA ASN A 122 -5.97 19.04 7.70
C ASN A 122 -4.49 18.68 7.88
N LEU A 123 -4.15 17.49 8.41
CA LEU A 123 -2.77 17.01 8.46
C LEU A 123 -2.25 16.74 7.03
N ALA A 124 -3.04 16.02 6.22
CA ALA A 124 -2.70 15.67 4.84
C ALA A 124 -2.39 16.92 3.99
N ASP A 125 -3.20 17.97 4.11
CA ASP A 125 -2.99 19.25 3.44
C ASP A 125 -1.78 20.01 3.97
N THR A 126 -1.72 20.22 5.29
CA THR A 126 -0.73 21.11 5.92
C THR A 126 0.70 20.54 5.84
N HIS A 127 0.84 19.20 5.81
CA HIS A 127 2.14 18.54 5.95
C HIS A 127 2.49 17.53 4.85
N PHE A 128 1.51 17.03 4.09
CA PHE A 128 1.72 16.01 3.06
C PHE A 128 1.26 16.44 1.65
N PHE A 129 1.09 17.74 1.39
CA PHE A 129 0.80 18.31 0.07
C PHE A 129 -0.47 17.73 -0.60
N PHE A 130 -1.47 17.28 0.15
CA PHE A 130 -2.59 16.52 -0.42
C PHE A 130 -3.33 17.27 -1.54
N ASN A 131 -3.66 18.56 -1.34
CA ASN A 131 -4.15 19.47 -2.39
C ASN A 131 -3.29 19.52 -3.69
N ASP A 132 -1.98 19.30 -3.63
CA ASP A 132 -1.12 19.28 -4.82
C ASP A 132 -1.21 17.92 -5.55
N ILE A 133 -1.34 16.81 -4.81
CA ILE A 133 -1.04 15.46 -5.32
C ILE A 133 -2.20 14.45 -5.32
N GLU A 134 -3.39 14.79 -4.80
CA GLU A 134 -4.58 13.90 -4.76
C GLU A 134 -4.82 13.14 -6.09
N GLU A 135 -4.88 13.86 -7.21
CA GLU A 135 -5.10 13.25 -8.54
C GLU A 135 -3.99 12.26 -8.92
N CYS A 136 -2.76 12.55 -8.53
CA CYS A 136 -1.56 11.76 -8.82
C CYS A 136 -1.09 10.89 -7.65
N ASP A 137 -2.00 10.52 -6.74
CA ASP A 137 -1.73 9.61 -5.62
C ASP A 137 -1.07 8.29 -6.06
N GLN A 138 -0.26 7.71 -5.19
CA GLN A 138 0.61 6.56 -5.46
C GLN A 138 0.24 5.35 -4.60
N VAL A 139 0.54 4.14 -5.09
CA VAL A 139 0.28 2.92 -4.33
C VAL A 139 1.26 2.78 -3.16
N HIS A 140 2.50 3.22 -3.33
CA HIS A 140 3.56 3.15 -2.34
C HIS A 140 4.41 4.42 -2.33
N ILE A 141 5.00 4.75 -1.17
CA ILE A 141 5.77 5.98 -0.93
C ILE A 141 6.96 6.17 -1.89
N ASP A 142 7.53 5.08 -2.42
CA ASP A 142 8.70 5.10 -3.29
C ASP A 142 8.38 4.92 -4.79
N ASP A 143 7.11 4.86 -5.20
CA ASP A 143 6.72 4.55 -6.59
C ASP A 143 7.23 5.57 -7.63
N VAL A 144 7.49 6.80 -7.20
CA VAL A 144 8.07 7.89 -8.02
C VAL A 144 9.54 8.18 -7.70
N SER A 145 10.18 7.38 -6.84
CA SER A 145 11.55 7.65 -6.35
C SER A 145 12.64 7.62 -7.44
N SER A 146 12.36 7.01 -8.60
CA SER A 146 13.27 6.95 -9.75
C SER A 146 13.54 8.29 -10.43
N ASP A 147 12.63 9.26 -10.29
CA ASP A 147 12.72 10.59 -10.92
C ASP A 147 13.43 11.62 -10.03
N ASP A 148 13.61 11.28 -8.76
CA ASP A 148 14.33 12.08 -7.78
C ASP A 148 15.84 12.11 -8.08
N ASN A 149 16.46 13.29 -7.95
CA ASN A 149 17.89 13.47 -8.14
C ASN A 149 18.69 13.43 -6.81
N GLY A 150 18.03 13.19 -5.69
CA GLY A 150 18.64 13.14 -4.36
C GLY A 150 19.03 14.51 -3.78
N GLN A 151 18.59 15.63 -4.37
CA GLN A 151 18.96 16.96 -3.87
C GLN A 151 18.42 17.22 -2.45
N ASP A 152 19.11 18.08 -1.69
CA ASP A 152 18.59 18.59 -0.42
C ASP A 152 17.27 19.35 -0.64
N LEU A 153 16.27 19.03 0.19
CA LEU A 153 14.96 19.67 0.20
C LEU A 153 14.75 20.60 1.41
N SER A 154 15.79 20.83 2.22
CA SER A 154 15.73 21.73 3.39
C SER A 154 15.48 23.19 3.00
N ASN A 155 16.00 23.60 1.84
CA ASN A 155 15.84 24.95 1.28
C ASN A 155 14.92 24.99 0.04
N TYR A 156 14.21 23.90 -0.27
CA TYR A 156 13.36 23.81 -1.46
C TYR A 156 11.96 24.38 -1.20
N ASN A 157 11.58 25.43 -1.94
CA ASN A 157 10.26 26.06 -1.76
C ASN A 157 9.18 25.45 -2.67
N PHE A 158 8.50 24.41 -2.16
CA PHE A 158 7.35 23.76 -2.80
C PHE A 158 6.23 24.74 -3.20
N SER A 159 6.02 25.84 -2.45
CA SER A 159 4.95 26.80 -2.74
C SER A 159 5.20 27.68 -3.99
N THR A 160 6.43 27.68 -4.53
CA THR A 160 6.80 28.46 -5.72
C THR A 160 7.55 27.63 -6.76
N ASP A 161 7.48 26.30 -6.71
CA ASP A 161 8.19 25.44 -7.67
C ASP A 161 7.47 25.32 -9.03
N GLY A 162 6.21 25.75 -9.12
CA GLY A 162 5.40 25.66 -10.33
C GLY A 162 4.96 24.23 -10.63
N PHE A 163 4.81 23.39 -9.60
CA PHE A 163 4.06 22.14 -9.70
C PHE A 163 2.55 22.42 -9.72
N HIS A 164 1.82 21.64 -10.51
CA HIS A 164 0.36 21.68 -10.62
C HIS A 164 -0.17 20.25 -10.77
N ALA A 165 -1.35 19.97 -10.22
CA ALA A 165 -2.05 18.70 -10.43
C ALA A 165 -2.36 18.48 -11.92
N ALA A 166 -2.49 17.22 -12.34
CA ALA A 166 -2.45 16.85 -13.75
C ALA A 166 -3.74 17.20 -14.54
N SER A 167 -4.86 17.48 -13.87
CA SER A 167 -6.14 17.86 -14.50
C SER A 167 -6.10 19.13 -15.34
N ALA A 168 -5.11 20.00 -15.14
CA ALA A 168 -4.83 21.13 -16.04
C ALA A 168 -4.50 20.70 -17.49
N ALA A 169 -4.19 19.41 -17.72
CA ALA A 169 -3.93 18.82 -19.04
C ALA A 169 -5.15 18.09 -19.65
N GLY A 170 -6.37 18.47 -19.27
CA GLY A 170 -7.58 18.02 -19.94
C GLY A 170 -7.61 18.41 -21.43
N SER A 171 -7.54 17.39 -22.31
CA SER A 171 -7.56 17.48 -23.78
C SER A 171 -6.29 17.97 -24.49
N GLY A 172 -5.65 17.04 -25.23
CA GLY A 172 -4.88 17.30 -26.45
C GLY A 172 -3.49 17.93 -26.33
N ASN A 173 -3.30 18.94 -25.48
CA ASN A 173 -2.11 19.81 -25.53
C ASN A 173 -1.00 19.41 -24.54
N LEU A 174 -0.29 18.32 -24.84
CA LEU A 174 1.05 18.05 -24.29
C LEU A 174 2.12 18.98 -24.91
N CYS A 175 1.74 20.20 -25.32
CA CYS A 175 2.44 20.98 -26.34
C CYS A 175 2.51 22.49 -26.05
N LEU A 176 3.75 22.96 -25.89
CA LEU A 176 4.23 24.23 -26.44
C LEU A 176 3.78 25.55 -25.78
N ALA A 177 3.91 25.62 -24.45
CA ALA A 177 4.55 26.78 -23.81
C ALA A 177 5.81 26.30 -23.07
N ALA A 178 6.93 27.00 -23.20
CA ALA A 178 8.22 26.71 -22.54
C ALA A 178 8.88 25.31 -22.77
N GLY A 179 8.48 24.56 -23.81
CA GLY A 179 9.30 23.50 -24.42
C GLY A 179 9.21 22.09 -23.81
N VAL A 180 9.97 21.16 -24.39
CA VAL A 180 9.86 19.69 -24.19
C VAL A 180 10.53 19.22 -22.89
N ARG A 181 10.22 19.87 -21.76
CA ARG A 181 10.79 19.58 -20.43
C ARG A 181 9.75 19.29 -19.35
N GLY A 182 8.48 19.63 -19.58
CA GLY A 182 7.42 19.58 -18.56
C GLY A 182 7.31 18.24 -17.83
N GLY A 183 7.22 17.12 -18.54
CA GLY A 183 7.02 15.80 -17.92
C GLY A 183 8.11 15.39 -16.93
N VAL A 184 9.40 15.51 -17.31
CA VAL A 184 10.55 15.09 -16.48
C VAL A 184 10.83 16.06 -15.32
N ASP A 185 10.41 17.32 -15.45
CA ASP A 185 10.46 18.29 -14.35
C ASP A 185 9.30 18.05 -13.36
N TRP A 186 8.11 17.72 -13.88
CA TRP A 186 6.91 17.40 -13.09
C TRP A 186 7.05 16.09 -12.30
N THR A 187 7.53 15.00 -12.91
CA THR A 187 7.74 13.73 -12.18
C THR A 187 8.76 13.88 -11.06
N ARG A 188 9.81 14.67 -11.27
CA ARG A 188 10.79 15.01 -10.22
C ARG A 188 10.19 15.84 -9.09
N LYS A 189 9.34 16.83 -9.40
CA LYS A 189 8.62 17.64 -8.38
C LYS A 189 7.61 16.82 -7.58
N LEU A 190 7.00 15.81 -8.20
CA LEU A 190 6.19 14.80 -7.53
C LEU A 190 7.05 13.93 -6.60
N ALA A 191 8.19 13.44 -7.10
CA ALA A 191 9.13 12.65 -6.31
C ALA A 191 9.66 13.42 -5.07
N PHE A 192 9.97 14.72 -5.21
CA PHE A 192 10.36 15.57 -4.10
C PHE A 192 9.25 15.69 -3.02
N ARG A 193 7.97 15.75 -3.42
CA ARG A 193 6.85 15.75 -2.47
C ARG A 193 6.78 14.41 -1.74
N TYR A 194 6.81 13.28 -2.45
CA TYR A 194 6.80 11.94 -1.85
C TYR A 194 8.00 11.69 -0.92
N ARG A 195 9.22 12.12 -1.28
CA ARG A 195 10.38 12.09 -0.36
C ARG A 195 10.18 13.00 0.85
N LYS A 196 9.68 14.22 0.67
CA LYS A 196 9.42 15.15 1.79
C LYS A 196 8.34 14.63 2.74
N ILE A 197 7.33 13.92 2.22
CA ILE A 197 6.34 13.17 3.00
C ILE A 197 7.03 12.05 3.79
N LYS A 198 7.92 11.29 3.14
CA LYS A 198 8.71 10.20 3.76
C LYS A 198 9.58 10.70 4.91
N ASP A 199 10.28 11.82 4.73
CA ASP A 199 11.08 12.47 5.76
C ASP A 199 10.19 12.95 6.91
N THR A 200 9.08 13.63 6.60
CA THR A 200 8.16 14.20 7.59
C THR A 200 7.50 13.11 8.43
N TYR A 201 6.99 12.04 7.81
CA TYR A 201 6.47 10.89 8.52
C TYR A 201 7.53 10.27 9.45
N ASN A 202 8.74 10.03 8.96
CA ASN A 202 9.79 9.39 9.77
C ASN A 202 10.26 10.25 10.95
N ASN A 203 10.33 11.57 10.78
CA ASN A 203 10.66 12.51 11.85
C ASN A 203 9.57 12.60 12.93
N TYR A 204 8.28 12.49 12.55
CA TYR A 204 7.15 12.75 13.44
C TYR A 204 6.33 11.52 13.86
N ARG A 205 6.60 10.31 13.37
CA ARG A 205 5.85 9.08 13.75
C ARG A 205 5.88 8.74 15.24
N ASN A 206 6.93 9.17 15.95
CA ASN A 206 7.05 9.07 17.41
C ASN A 206 6.52 10.31 18.17
N SER A 207 6.17 11.40 17.47
CA SER A 207 5.94 12.72 18.06
C SER A 207 4.90 13.54 17.25
N VAL A 208 3.75 12.94 16.96
CA VAL A 208 2.71 13.53 16.10
C VAL A 208 2.17 14.86 16.68
N GLY A 209 2.09 14.98 18.00
CA GLY A 209 1.78 16.24 18.67
C GLY A 209 2.82 17.36 18.46
N GLY A 210 4.02 17.04 18.00
CA GLY A 210 5.03 18.01 17.55
C GLY A 210 4.86 18.45 16.09
N LEU A 211 4.20 17.64 15.26
CA LEU A 211 3.83 18.00 13.88
C LEU A 211 2.61 18.94 13.88
N LEU A 212 1.60 18.59 14.68
CA LEU A 212 0.33 19.34 14.82
C LEU A 212 0.49 20.72 15.47
N GLY A 213 1.53 20.93 16.27
CA GLY A 213 1.68 22.09 17.14
C GLY A 213 0.77 22.04 18.39
N SER A 214 1.02 22.91 19.37
CA SER A 214 0.39 22.90 20.70
C SER A 214 -1.14 22.82 20.65
N ASN A 215 -1.78 23.74 19.93
CA ASN A 215 -3.22 23.94 20.02
C ASN A 215 -4.00 22.76 19.42
N LYS A 216 -3.53 22.21 18.29
CA LYS A 216 -4.13 21.02 17.66
C LYS A 216 -3.76 19.73 18.39
N ARG A 217 -2.58 19.67 19.05
CA ARG A 217 -2.17 18.51 19.87
C ARG A 217 -3.13 18.26 21.03
N GLU A 218 -3.59 19.30 21.73
CA GLU A 218 -4.51 19.15 22.85
C GLU A 218 -5.89 18.65 22.39
N GLN A 219 -6.41 19.25 21.32
CA GLN A 219 -7.65 18.83 20.64
C GLN A 219 -7.57 17.37 20.17
N TRP A 220 -6.45 16.99 19.53
CA TRP A 220 -6.17 15.63 19.07
C TRP A 220 -6.16 14.60 20.21
N LEU A 221 -5.47 14.90 21.31
CA LEU A 221 -5.39 13.98 22.46
C LEU A 221 -6.76 13.78 23.12
N GLN A 222 -7.53 14.85 23.29
CA GLN A 222 -8.90 14.79 23.81
C GLN A 222 -9.81 13.97 22.89
N LEU A 223 -9.79 14.26 21.58
CA LEU A 223 -10.56 13.53 20.57
C LEU A 223 -10.19 12.04 20.51
N ARG A 224 -8.90 11.71 20.60
CA ARG A 224 -8.42 10.33 20.64
C ARG A 224 -8.91 9.60 21.89
N GLN A 225 -8.95 10.27 23.05
CA GLN A 225 -9.51 9.71 24.28
C GLN A 225 -11.03 9.49 24.18
N GLU A 226 -11.78 10.44 23.59
CA GLU A 226 -13.22 10.32 23.35
C GLU A 226 -13.55 9.15 22.39
N ILE A 227 -12.77 8.97 21.32
CA ILE A 227 -12.90 7.85 20.38
C ILE A 227 -12.55 6.51 21.06
N GLU A 228 -11.45 6.44 21.81
CA GLU A 228 -11.04 5.20 22.50
C GLU A 228 -12.11 4.76 23.52
N ALA A 229 -12.72 5.71 24.23
CA ALA A 229 -13.80 5.46 25.17
C ALA A 229 -15.11 5.00 24.50
N VAL A 230 -15.52 5.64 23.38
CA VAL A 230 -16.78 5.25 22.70
C VAL A 230 -16.64 3.92 21.93
N THR A 231 -15.42 3.53 21.56
CA THR A 231 -15.09 2.28 20.85
C THR A 231 -14.68 1.12 21.77
N ASP A 232 -14.89 1.27 23.09
CA ASP A 232 -14.58 0.26 24.11
C ASP A 232 -13.11 -0.20 24.10
N ASN A 233 -12.18 0.70 23.75
CA ASN A 233 -10.74 0.46 23.62
C ASN A 233 -10.35 -0.50 22.47
N TRP A 234 -11.10 -0.50 21.36
CA TRP A 234 -10.83 -1.30 20.15
C TRP A 234 -9.36 -1.21 19.70
N LEU A 235 -8.86 0.01 19.56
CA LEU A 235 -7.52 0.27 19.03
C LEU A 235 -6.42 -0.07 20.05
N THR A 236 -6.67 0.07 21.34
CA THR A 236 -5.79 -0.46 22.39
C THR A 236 -5.67 -1.98 22.29
N LEU A 237 -6.76 -2.69 21.96
CA LEU A 237 -6.74 -4.14 21.75
C LEU A 237 -6.00 -4.53 20.45
N ALA A 238 -6.23 -3.81 19.34
CA ALA A 238 -5.49 -4.02 18.09
C ALA A 238 -3.98 -3.72 18.25
N ASN A 239 -3.61 -2.65 18.96
CA ASN A 239 -2.22 -2.29 19.23
C ASN A 239 -1.44 -3.34 20.03
N LYS A 240 -2.11 -4.15 20.88
CA LYS A 240 -1.44 -5.30 21.54
C LYS A 240 -0.95 -6.32 20.51
N CYS A 241 -1.79 -6.67 19.55
CA CYS A 241 -1.43 -7.59 18.45
C CYS A 241 -0.29 -7.02 17.61
N LEU A 242 -0.42 -5.76 17.17
CA LEU A 242 0.59 -5.08 16.35
C LEU A 242 1.94 -4.97 17.07
N THR A 243 1.94 -4.63 18.36
CA THR A 243 3.16 -4.51 19.19
C THR A 243 3.82 -5.86 19.43
N LEU A 244 3.02 -6.91 19.70
CA LEU A 244 3.52 -8.27 19.88
C LEU A 244 4.22 -8.77 18.60
N ILE A 245 3.59 -8.59 17.43
CA ILE A 245 4.21 -8.88 16.13
C ILE A 245 5.49 -8.05 15.92
N ASN A 246 5.45 -6.75 16.21
CA ASN A 246 6.59 -5.84 16.03
C ASN A 246 7.77 -6.12 16.98
N SER A 247 7.56 -6.89 18.06
CA SER A 247 8.64 -7.32 18.96
C SER A 247 9.40 -8.57 18.46
N ARG A 248 8.87 -9.28 17.45
CA ARG A 248 9.44 -10.50 16.90
C ARG A 248 10.36 -10.22 15.72
N SER A 249 11.65 -10.57 15.84
CA SER A 249 12.69 -10.35 14.82
C SER A 249 12.52 -11.14 13.51
N ASN A 250 11.54 -12.04 13.45
CA ASN A 250 11.17 -12.85 12.30
C ASN A 250 9.78 -12.49 11.71
N CYS A 251 9.12 -11.46 12.23
CA CYS A 251 7.80 -11.02 11.78
C CYS A 251 7.79 -9.55 11.35
N VAL A 252 6.90 -9.20 10.42
CA VAL A 252 6.74 -7.82 9.92
C VAL A 252 5.25 -7.49 9.79
N ASN A 253 4.84 -6.32 10.30
CA ASN A 253 3.55 -5.70 9.99
C ASN A 253 3.61 -4.94 8.66
N VAL A 254 2.59 -5.12 7.83
CA VAL A 254 2.34 -4.42 6.56
C VAL A 254 0.89 -3.96 6.52
N LEU A 255 0.62 -2.75 6.03
CA LEU A 255 -0.70 -2.14 5.95
C LEU A 255 -1.15 -2.01 4.48
N VAL A 256 -2.37 -2.42 4.17
CA VAL A 256 -2.97 -2.31 2.82
C VAL A 256 -4.43 -1.87 2.93
N THR A 257 -4.68 -0.57 2.81
CA THR A 257 -6.01 0.06 2.92
C THR A 257 -6.56 0.47 1.55
N THR A 258 -7.88 0.57 1.41
CA THR A 258 -8.55 1.18 0.25
C THR A 258 -8.54 2.72 0.27
N THR A 259 -8.07 3.35 1.36
CA THR A 259 -7.83 4.79 1.45
C THR A 259 -6.66 5.21 0.54
N GLN A 260 -6.74 6.38 -0.10
CA GLN A 260 -5.61 7.02 -0.80
C GLN A 260 -4.38 7.09 0.11
N LEU A 261 -3.16 7.00 -0.44
CA LEU A 261 -1.96 6.85 0.39
C LEU A 261 -1.74 8.06 1.31
N ILE A 262 -2.01 9.28 0.85
CA ILE A 262 -1.75 10.48 1.65
C ILE A 262 -2.67 10.61 2.87
N PRO A 263 -4.02 10.50 2.76
CA PRO A 263 -4.89 10.39 3.94
C PRO A 263 -4.63 9.14 4.77
N ALA A 264 -4.20 8.01 4.18
CA ALA A 264 -3.82 6.82 4.95
C ALA A 264 -2.60 7.07 5.87
N LEU A 265 -1.58 7.78 5.39
CA LEU A 265 -0.44 8.20 6.22
C LEU A 265 -0.87 9.16 7.33
N ALA A 266 -1.80 10.08 7.05
CA ALA A 266 -2.37 10.97 8.06
C ALA A 266 -3.15 10.20 9.15
N LYS A 267 -3.99 9.22 8.77
CA LYS A 267 -4.65 8.29 9.70
C LYS A 267 -3.62 7.54 10.56
N VAL A 268 -2.60 6.93 9.94
CA VAL A 268 -1.58 6.14 10.66
C VAL A 268 -0.81 6.98 11.69
N LEU A 269 -0.54 8.26 11.41
CA LEU A 269 0.00 9.18 12.41
C LEU A 269 -1.04 9.51 13.51
N LEU A 270 -2.22 10.00 13.16
CA LEU A 270 -3.23 10.47 14.13
C LEU A 270 -3.75 9.35 15.06
N PHE A 271 -3.80 8.12 14.58
CA PHE A 271 -4.18 6.97 15.39
C PHE A 271 -3.00 6.37 16.19
N GLY A 272 -1.77 6.88 16.02
CA GLY A 272 -0.59 6.49 16.81
C GLY A 272 0.14 5.24 16.30
N LEU A 273 -0.17 4.80 15.08
CA LEU A 273 0.26 3.52 14.50
C LEU A 273 1.65 3.59 13.83
N GLY A 274 2.20 4.80 13.63
CA GLY A 274 3.48 4.99 12.91
C GLY A 274 4.73 4.37 13.57
N ASN A 275 4.61 3.85 14.79
CA ASN A 275 5.69 3.10 15.45
C ASN A 275 5.68 1.60 15.13
N VAL A 276 4.54 1.04 14.70
CA VAL A 276 4.40 -0.38 14.29
C VAL A 276 4.32 -0.55 12.77
N PHE A 277 4.07 0.53 12.02
CA PHE A 277 4.19 0.58 10.56
C PHE A 277 5.29 1.56 10.12
N PRO A 278 6.47 1.07 9.71
CA PRO A 278 7.39 1.83 8.86
C PRO A 278 6.66 2.27 7.59
N ILE A 279 6.92 3.47 7.08
CA ILE A 279 6.21 4.00 5.90
C ILE A 279 6.40 3.14 4.65
N ASP A 280 7.57 2.50 4.53
CA ASP A 280 7.88 1.54 3.47
C ASP A 280 6.96 0.31 3.48
N ASN A 281 6.21 0.07 4.57
CA ASN A 281 5.28 -1.04 4.75
C ASN A 281 3.80 -0.62 4.62
N ILE A 282 3.51 0.58 4.10
CA ILE A 282 2.15 1.07 3.88
C ILE A 282 1.87 1.12 2.38
N TYR A 283 0.75 0.54 1.96
CA TYR A 283 0.30 0.52 0.56
C TYR A 283 -1.16 1.00 0.47
N SER A 284 -1.44 1.86 -0.51
CA SER A 284 -2.80 2.17 -0.93
C SER A 284 -3.27 1.22 -2.03
N ALA A 285 -4.40 0.56 -1.80
CA ALA A 285 -5.07 -0.27 -2.78
C ALA A 285 -6.01 0.52 -3.71
N THR A 286 -6.22 1.83 -3.51
CA THR A 286 -7.26 2.62 -4.20
C THR A 286 -7.17 2.53 -5.73
N LYS A 287 -5.96 2.45 -6.30
CA LYS A 287 -5.74 2.42 -7.75
C LYS A 287 -5.52 1.02 -8.35
N ILE A 288 -5.18 -0.01 -7.55
CA ILE A 288 -4.81 -1.35 -8.06
C ILE A 288 -5.49 -2.55 -7.37
N GLY A 289 -6.26 -2.33 -6.30
CA GLY A 289 -6.93 -3.38 -5.52
C GLY A 289 -6.01 -4.16 -4.55
N LYS A 290 -6.61 -4.79 -3.54
CA LYS A 290 -5.90 -5.54 -2.48
C LYS A 290 -4.96 -6.61 -3.05
N GLY A 291 -5.43 -7.41 -4.02
CA GLY A 291 -4.65 -8.50 -4.62
C GLY A 291 -3.33 -8.04 -5.24
N SER A 292 -3.36 -6.98 -6.05
CA SER A 292 -2.15 -6.43 -6.69
C SER A 292 -1.15 -5.87 -5.66
N CYS A 293 -1.64 -5.26 -4.57
CA CYS A 293 -0.79 -4.88 -3.44
C CYS A 293 -0.17 -6.11 -2.76
N PHE A 294 -0.92 -7.20 -2.57
CA PHE A 294 -0.41 -8.44 -1.99
C PHE A 294 0.67 -9.08 -2.88
N GLU A 295 0.52 -9.07 -4.20
CA GLU A 295 1.56 -9.53 -5.14
C GLU A 295 2.83 -8.68 -5.09
N ARG A 296 2.71 -7.34 -4.96
CA ARG A 296 3.86 -6.46 -4.70
C ARG A 296 4.57 -6.80 -3.38
N ILE A 297 3.81 -7.08 -2.33
CA ILE A 297 4.33 -7.49 -1.01
C ILE A 297 5.07 -8.84 -1.12
N VAL A 298 4.50 -9.84 -1.80
CA VAL A 298 5.17 -11.13 -2.07
C VAL A 298 6.45 -10.96 -2.87
N THR A 299 6.47 -10.02 -3.81
CA THR A 299 7.67 -9.71 -4.62
C THR A 299 8.77 -9.07 -3.78
N ARG A 300 8.41 -8.25 -2.78
CA ARG A 300 9.34 -7.57 -1.86
C ARG A 300 9.90 -8.49 -0.77
N PHE A 301 9.06 -9.28 -0.10
CA PHE A 301 9.48 -10.13 1.03
C PHE A 301 9.88 -11.56 0.60
N GLY A 302 9.35 -12.05 -0.52
CA GLY A 302 9.73 -13.31 -1.16
C GLY A 302 8.79 -14.47 -0.87
N LYS A 303 8.69 -15.40 -1.84
CA LYS A 303 7.75 -16.54 -1.83
C LYS A 303 8.03 -17.62 -0.77
N LYS A 304 9.02 -17.42 0.12
CA LYS A 304 9.34 -18.32 1.24
C LYS A 304 8.62 -17.94 2.55
N CYS A 305 8.18 -16.68 2.70
CA CYS A 305 7.53 -16.22 3.92
C CYS A 305 6.09 -16.76 4.03
N THR A 306 5.61 -16.97 5.25
CA THR A 306 4.17 -17.15 5.52
C THR A 306 3.51 -15.78 5.50
N TYR A 307 2.45 -15.63 4.71
CA TYR A 307 1.63 -14.41 4.66
C TYR A 307 0.31 -14.67 5.39
N VAL A 308 -0.01 -13.84 6.38
CA VAL A 308 -1.28 -13.88 7.12
C VAL A 308 -2.00 -12.56 6.86
N VAL A 309 -3.22 -12.63 6.33
CA VAL A 309 -4.03 -11.44 6.03
C VAL A 309 -5.05 -11.24 7.14
N ILE A 310 -5.19 -10.01 7.63
CA ILE A 310 -6.08 -9.63 8.73
C ILE A 310 -6.95 -8.46 8.26
N GLY A 311 -8.27 -8.63 8.29
CA GLY A 311 -9.22 -7.64 7.79
C GLY A 311 -10.67 -7.97 8.14
N ASP A 312 -11.59 -7.02 7.95
CA ASP A 312 -13.03 -7.22 8.04
C ASP A 312 -13.70 -7.35 6.66
N GLY A 313 -13.07 -6.78 5.62
CA GLY A 313 -13.60 -6.63 4.28
C GLY A 313 -13.51 -7.87 3.39
N GLN A 314 -14.39 -7.92 2.39
CA GLN A 314 -14.44 -9.02 1.41
C GLN A 314 -13.29 -8.96 0.38
N ASP A 315 -12.74 -7.77 0.11
CA ASP A 315 -11.70 -7.57 -0.90
C ASP A 315 -10.38 -8.23 -0.51
N GLU A 316 -9.92 -8.04 0.72
CA GLU A 316 -8.74 -8.71 1.26
C GLU A 316 -8.96 -10.21 1.49
N GLU A 317 -10.18 -10.66 1.84
CA GLU A 317 -10.48 -12.09 1.91
C GLU A 317 -10.40 -12.75 0.52
N ALA A 318 -11.00 -12.13 -0.50
CA ALA A 318 -10.96 -12.62 -1.88
C ALA A 318 -9.51 -12.64 -2.42
N ALA A 319 -8.73 -11.61 -2.13
CA ALA A 319 -7.31 -11.55 -2.47
C ALA A 319 -6.49 -12.62 -1.72
N ALA A 320 -6.69 -12.77 -0.41
CA ALA A 320 -6.01 -13.79 0.41
C ALA A 320 -6.33 -15.20 -0.09
N LYS A 321 -7.61 -15.49 -0.34
CA LYS A 321 -8.06 -16.77 -0.89
C LYS A 321 -7.45 -17.07 -2.27
N THR A 322 -7.34 -16.07 -3.14
CA THR A 322 -6.72 -16.21 -4.47
C THR A 322 -5.24 -16.56 -4.37
N LEU A 323 -4.52 -15.97 -3.41
CA LEU A 323 -3.10 -16.23 -3.15
C LEU A 323 -2.84 -17.41 -2.18
N ASN A 324 -3.89 -18.07 -1.70
CA ASN A 324 -3.86 -19.15 -0.69
C ASN A 324 -3.24 -18.73 0.66
N PHE A 325 -3.46 -17.49 1.08
CA PHE A 325 -3.03 -16.97 2.38
C PHE A 325 -4.10 -17.24 3.45
N PRO A 326 -3.72 -17.69 4.66
CA PRO A 326 -4.58 -17.66 5.83
C PRO A 326 -5.18 -16.26 6.05
N PHE A 327 -6.50 -16.19 6.14
CA PHE A 327 -7.25 -14.97 6.44
C PHE A 327 -7.82 -15.04 7.86
N TRP A 328 -7.51 -14.03 8.68
CA TRP A 328 -8.07 -13.86 10.00
C TRP A 328 -9.07 -12.69 9.97
N ARG A 329 -10.36 -13.02 9.95
CA ARG A 329 -11.41 -12.00 9.92
C ARG A 329 -11.53 -11.30 11.26
N ILE A 330 -11.56 -9.97 11.25
CA ILE A 330 -11.98 -9.15 12.38
C ILE A 330 -13.41 -8.69 12.12
N THR A 331 -14.33 -8.92 13.06
CA THR A 331 -15.69 -8.34 13.00
C THR A 331 -16.11 -7.67 14.31
N SER A 332 -15.36 -7.89 15.39
CA SER A 332 -15.62 -7.39 16.73
C SER A 332 -14.39 -7.58 17.62
N HIS A 333 -14.43 -7.03 18.83
CA HIS A 333 -13.37 -7.15 19.83
C HIS A 333 -12.99 -8.62 20.17
N SER A 334 -13.91 -9.59 20.06
CA SER A 334 -13.59 -11.00 20.33
C SER A 334 -12.61 -11.60 19.32
N GLU A 335 -12.66 -11.18 18.06
CA GLU A 335 -11.76 -11.70 17.01
C GLU A 335 -10.35 -11.11 17.16
N ILE A 336 -10.23 -9.88 17.67
CA ILE A 336 -8.94 -9.26 18.01
C ILE A 336 -8.37 -9.89 19.30
N ALA A 337 -9.21 -10.17 20.30
CA ALA A 337 -8.78 -10.88 21.50
C ALA A 337 -8.33 -12.32 21.19
N ALA A 338 -9.02 -13.01 20.27
CA ALA A 338 -8.62 -14.32 19.79
C ALA A 338 -7.32 -14.27 18.97
N LEU A 339 -7.13 -13.23 18.14
CA LEU A 339 -5.88 -12.98 17.43
C LEU A 339 -4.71 -12.76 18.41
N TYR A 340 -4.91 -11.93 19.43
CA TYR A 340 -3.92 -11.73 20.49
C TYR A 340 -3.52 -13.05 21.14
N ASN A 341 -4.49 -13.87 21.54
CA ASN A 341 -4.21 -15.17 22.17
C ASN A 341 -3.50 -16.15 21.23
N ALA A 342 -3.83 -16.15 19.93
CA ALA A 342 -3.18 -17.01 18.94
C ALA A 342 -1.73 -16.56 18.64
N LEU A 343 -1.46 -15.26 18.69
CA LEU A 343 -0.11 -14.70 18.63
C LEU A 343 0.68 -15.06 19.91
N ASP A 344 0.14 -14.80 21.10
CA ASP A 344 0.79 -15.00 22.41
C ASP A 344 1.20 -16.48 22.64
N MET A 345 0.40 -17.42 22.10
CA MET A 345 0.67 -18.87 22.13
C MET A 345 1.58 -19.37 20.97
N ASP A 346 2.13 -18.47 20.15
CA ASP A 346 2.99 -18.76 18.98
C ASP A 346 2.34 -19.65 17.89
N PHE A 347 1.00 -19.69 17.83
CA PHE A 347 0.26 -20.35 16.74
C PHE A 347 0.25 -19.50 15.46
N LEU A 348 0.37 -18.17 15.61
CA LEU A 348 0.47 -17.19 14.53
C LEU A 348 1.76 -16.38 14.60
#